data_AF-A0A6F9BHW8-F1
#
_entry.id   AF-A0A6F9BHW8-F1
#
_cell.length_a   1.000
_cell.length_b   1.000
_cell.length_c   1.000
_cell.angle_alpha   90.00
_cell.angle_beta   90.00
_cell.angle_gamma   90.00
#
_symmetry.space_group_name_H-M   'P 1'
#
loop_
_entity.id
_entity.type
_entity.pdbx_description
1 polymer ?
#
loop_
_entity_poly.entity_id
_entity_poly.type
_entity_poly.pdbx_seq_one_letter_code
_entity_poly.pdbx_strand_id
1 'polypeptide(L)'
;VQLQVHPNLSAKEGALQHIEELILQLLNMLCVAQPRSVQDVEERVQKTFPHPIDKWAIADAQSAIEKRKRRNPLLLPVDKIHPLLKEVLGYKIDYHVCLYIVAVLEYISADILKLAGNYVLMDMSDLMSLLQVLMDMFDQDEDIGLVSQCTEEPSSSGELTYDDLVRLEIAEERQYLRELDLIIKVFRHHFLFNNKIFTPQ
;
A
#
# COMPACT_ATOMS: atom_id res chain seq x y z
N VAL A 1 -11.50 3.91 11.59
CA VAL A 1 -10.30 3.41 12.31
C VAL A 1 -9.86 4.37 13.42
N GLN A 2 -9.62 5.66 13.16
CA GLN A 2 -9.14 6.63 14.17
C GLN A 2 -9.87 6.59 15.52
N LEU A 3 -11.21 6.66 15.53
CA LEU A 3 -11.99 6.67 16.77
C LEU A 3 -11.89 5.37 17.59
N GLN A 4 -11.54 4.23 16.97
CA GLN A 4 -11.29 2.99 17.70
C GLN A 4 -9.95 3.01 18.42
N VAL A 5 -8.98 3.70 17.83
CA VAL A 5 -7.61 3.77 18.33
C VAL A 5 -7.49 4.87 19.39
N HIS A 6 -8.01 6.05 19.07
CA HIS A 6 -7.93 7.25 19.90
C HIS A 6 -9.29 7.94 19.96
N PRO A 7 -10.19 7.52 20.89
CA PRO A 7 -11.56 8.05 20.97
C PRO A 7 -11.63 9.57 21.20
N ASN A 8 -10.59 10.13 21.81
CA ASN A 8 -10.53 11.54 22.23
C ASN A 8 -9.74 12.43 21.25
N LEU A 9 -9.18 11.87 20.17
CA LEU A 9 -8.39 12.62 19.18
C LEU A 9 -9.14 12.75 17.85
N SER A 10 -9.37 14.00 17.42
CA SER A 10 -9.84 14.29 16.07
C SER A 10 -8.66 14.34 15.09
N ALA A 11 -8.72 13.56 14.02
CA ALA A 11 -7.77 13.67 12.91
C ALA A 11 -8.20 14.79 11.94
N LYS A 12 -7.23 15.55 11.43
CA LYS A 12 -7.48 16.54 10.37
C LYS A 12 -7.73 15.82 9.04
N GLU A 13 -8.64 16.35 8.23
CA GLU A 13 -8.98 15.79 6.92
C GLU A 13 -7.75 15.56 6.03
N GLY A 14 -6.86 16.57 5.91
CA GLY A 14 -5.63 16.42 5.10
C GLY A 14 -4.67 15.34 5.61
N ALA A 15 -4.67 15.04 6.92
CA ALA A 15 -3.88 13.94 7.45
C ALA A 15 -4.51 12.58 7.12
N LEU A 16 -5.85 12.50 7.14
CA LEU A 16 -6.55 11.28 6.72
C LEU A 16 -6.38 11.01 5.23
N GLN A 17 -6.39 12.05 4.39
CA GLN A 17 -6.10 11.94 2.95
C GLN A 17 -4.68 11.42 2.71
N HIS A 18 -3.68 11.93 3.44
CA HIS A 18 -2.32 11.43 3.31
C HIS A 18 -2.18 9.96 3.75
N ILE A 19 -2.87 9.56 4.83
CA ILE A 19 -2.90 8.15 5.24
C ILE A 19 -3.59 7.30 4.17
N GLU A 20 -4.67 7.78 3.55
CA GLU A 20 -5.33 7.10 2.44
C GLU A 20 -4.37 6.87 1.26
N GLU A 21 -3.57 7.87 0.88
CA GLU A 21 -2.54 7.75 -0.16
C GLU A 21 -1.53 6.63 0.16
N LEU A 22 -1.00 6.62 1.39
CA LEU A 22 -0.08 5.57 1.86
C LEU A 22 -0.72 4.18 1.83
N ILE A 23 -1.98 4.06 2.24
CA ILE A 23 -2.71 2.78 2.23
C ILE A 23 -3.00 2.31 0.80
N LEU A 24 -3.25 3.24 -0.14
CA LEU A 24 -3.40 2.90 -1.56
C LEU A 24 -2.07 2.49 -2.20
N GLN A 25 -0.95 3.11 -1.84
CA GLN A 25 0.39 2.66 -2.24
C GLN A 25 0.67 1.24 -1.74
N LEU A 26 0.36 0.97 -0.46
CA LEU A 26 0.50 -0.35 0.11
C LEU A 26 -0.39 -1.39 -0.60
N LEU A 27 -1.63 -1.03 -0.93
CA LEU A 27 -2.52 -1.88 -1.71
C LEU A 27 -1.93 -2.22 -3.08
N ASN A 28 -1.36 -1.22 -3.77
CA ASN A 28 -0.68 -1.43 -5.04
C ASN A 28 0.51 -2.39 -4.88
N MET A 29 1.36 -2.18 -3.86
CA MET A 29 2.51 -3.03 -3.56
C MET A 29 2.10 -4.50 -3.36
N LEU A 30 0.98 -4.75 -2.66
CA LEU A 30 0.43 -6.10 -2.48
C LEU A 30 -0.16 -6.68 -3.78
N CYS A 31 -0.76 -5.84 -4.63
CA CYS A 31 -1.40 -6.25 -5.87
C CYS A 31 -0.42 -6.51 -7.04
N VAL A 32 0.76 -5.87 -7.05
CA VAL A 32 1.79 -6.09 -8.09
C VAL A 32 2.22 -7.56 -8.16
N ALA A 33 2.19 -8.27 -7.03
CA ALA A 33 2.49 -9.71 -6.97
C ALA A 33 1.39 -10.60 -7.58
N GLN A 34 0.28 -10.02 -8.06
CA GLN A 34 -0.88 -10.73 -8.62
C GLN A 34 -1.35 -11.90 -7.73
N PRO A 35 -1.70 -11.65 -6.45
CA PRO A 35 -2.05 -12.71 -5.51
C PRO A 35 -3.30 -13.48 -5.95
N ARG A 36 -3.17 -14.80 -6.04
CA ARG A 36 -4.24 -15.76 -6.37
C ARG A 36 -4.78 -16.48 -5.13
N SER A 37 -3.99 -16.51 -4.06
CA SER A 37 -4.30 -17.18 -2.80
C SER A 37 -4.02 -16.30 -1.58
N VAL A 38 -4.54 -16.69 -0.41
CA VAL A 38 -4.21 -16.03 0.86
C VAL A 38 -2.72 -16.16 1.17
N GLN A 39 -2.14 -17.32 0.84
CA GLN A 39 -0.73 -17.58 1.05
C GLN A 39 0.15 -16.65 0.22
N ASP A 40 -0.24 -16.31 -1.02
CA ASP A 40 0.51 -15.38 -1.86
C ASP A 40 0.60 -13.99 -1.22
N VAL A 41 -0.50 -13.55 -0.58
CA VAL A 41 -0.54 -12.27 0.16
C VAL A 41 0.33 -12.35 1.42
N GLU A 42 0.26 -13.45 2.17
CA GLU A 42 1.07 -13.67 3.37
C GLU A 42 2.57 -13.67 3.06
N GLU A 43 2.98 -14.39 2.01
CA GLU A 43 4.37 -14.40 1.53
C GLU A 43 4.82 -13.01 1.07
N ARG A 44 3.95 -12.25 0.41
CA ARG A 44 4.24 -10.88 0.00
C ARG A 44 4.45 -9.97 1.20
N VAL A 45 3.55 -10.04 2.19
CA VAL A 45 3.67 -9.29 3.46
C VAL A 45 4.97 -9.66 4.16
N GLN A 46 5.30 -10.94 4.28
CA GLN A 46 6.52 -11.39 4.94
C GLN A 46 7.82 -10.91 4.25
N LYS A 47 7.80 -10.76 2.92
CA LYS A 47 8.96 -10.29 2.15
C LYS A 47 9.14 -8.77 2.16
N THR A 48 8.08 -8.01 2.39
CA THR A 48 8.08 -6.55 2.21
C THR A 48 7.94 -5.81 3.53
N PHE A 49 7.21 -6.36 4.49
CA PHE A 49 7.00 -5.71 5.76
C PHE A 49 8.22 -5.97 6.65
N PRO A 50 8.75 -4.93 7.30
CA PRO A 50 9.85 -5.10 8.24
C PRO A 50 9.39 -5.81 9.51
N HIS A 51 10.34 -6.48 10.16
CA HIS A 51 10.11 -7.09 11.46
C HIS A 51 9.94 -6.02 12.54
N PRO A 52 8.96 -6.10 13.46
CA PRO A 52 7.97 -7.17 13.69
C PRO A 52 6.60 -6.97 13.05
N ILE A 53 6.43 -5.95 12.20
CA ILE A 53 5.15 -5.59 11.59
C ILE A 53 4.64 -6.73 10.72
N ASP A 54 5.53 -7.42 10.00
CA ASP A 54 5.24 -8.62 9.22
C ASP A 54 4.39 -9.64 10.01
N LYS A 55 4.87 -10.05 11.18
CA LYS A 55 4.22 -11.11 11.98
C LYS A 55 2.89 -10.66 12.54
N TRP A 56 2.80 -9.40 12.97
CA TRP A 56 1.56 -8.89 13.55
C TRP A 56 0.48 -8.65 12.51
N ALA A 57 0.85 -8.13 11.33
CA ALA A 57 -0.08 -7.96 10.21
C ALA A 57 -0.64 -9.31 9.74
N ILE A 58 0.22 -10.33 9.60
CA ILE A 58 -0.19 -11.70 9.24
C ILE A 58 -1.15 -12.27 10.29
N ALA A 59 -0.80 -12.20 11.57
CA ALA A 59 -1.63 -12.73 12.65
C ALA A 59 -3.01 -12.03 12.72
N ASP A 60 -3.06 -10.72 12.52
CA ASP A 60 -4.33 -9.98 12.51
C ASP A 60 -5.19 -10.39 11.30
N ALA A 61 -4.58 -10.47 10.11
CA ALA A 61 -5.26 -10.86 8.88
C ALA A 61 -5.78 -12.31 8.92
N GLN A 62 -5.01 -13.26 9.46
CA GLN A 62 -5.46 -14.64 9.69
C GLN A 62 -6.67 -14.69 10.64
N SER A 63 -6.63 -13.91 11.73
CA SER A 63 -7.78 -13.79 12.65
C SER A 63 -9.03 -13.20 11.97
N ALA A 64 -8.88 -12.41 10.88
CA ALA A 64 -10.00 -11.89 10.08
C ALA A 64 -10.74 -12.96 9.28
N ILE A 65 -10.00 -13.92 8.72
CA ILE A 65 -10.58 -14.98 7.88
C ILE A 65 -11.11 -16.15 8.72
N GLU A 66 -10.51 -16.45 9.88
CA GLU A 66 -10.91 -17.57 10.73
C GLU A 66 -12.13 -17.26 11.61
N LYS A 67 -12.22 -16.04 12.15
CA LYS A 67 -13.29 -15.66 13.08
C LYS A 67 -14.45 -15.03 12.32
N ARG A 68 -15.46 -15.85 11.97
CA ARG A 68 -16.77 -15.36 11.46
C ARG A 68 -17.44 -14.30 12.37
N LYS A 69 -17.00 -14.16 13.63
CA LYS A 69 -17.34 -13.06 14.55
C LYS A 69 -16.08 -12.49 15.17
N ARG A 70 -15.43 -11.51 14.52
CA ARG A 70 -14.41 -10.68 15.18
C ARG A 70 -15.05 -9.89 16.33
N ARG A 71 -14.28 -9.63 17.40
CA ARG A 71 -14.66 -8.66 18.45
C ARG A 71 -14.84 -7.26 17.88
N ASN A 72 -14.05 -6.92 16.86
CA ASN A 72 -14.13 -5.69 16.09
C ASN A 72 -14.25 -6.04 14.60
N PRO A 73 -15.42 -5.88 13.96
CA PRO A 73 -15.54 -6.09 12.52
C PRO A 73 -14.60 -5.13 11.78
N LEU A 74 -14.13 -5.55 10.60
CA LEU A 74 -13.40 -4.66 9.69
C LEU A 74 -14.25 -3.43 9.41
N LEU A 75 -13.62 -2.26 9.51
CA LEU A 75 -14.25 -0.98 9.22
C LEU A 75 -14.13 -0.61 7.74
N LEU A 76 -13.08 -1.07 7.07
CA LEU A 76 -12.92 -0.88 5.63
C LEU A 76 -14.01 -1.66 4.86
N PRO A 77 -14.62 -1.06 3.82
CA PRO A 77 -15.78 -1.65 3.14
C PRO A 77 -15.35 -2.75 2.16
N VAL A 78 -15.09 -3.96 2.66
CA VAL A 78 -14.65 -5.13 1.88
C VAL A 78 -15.55 -5.36 0.65
N ASP A 79 -16.86 -5.27 0.83
CA ASP A 79 -17.85 -5.47 -0.25
C ASP A 79 -17.72 -4.47 -1.40
N LYS A 80 -17.17 -3.28 -1.15
CA LYS A 80 -16.91 -2.26 -2.17
C LYS A 80 -15.52 -2.40 -2.77
N ILE A 81 -14.55 -2.84 -1.98
CA ILE A 81 -13.16 -3.04 -2.42
C ILE A 81 -13.04 -4.28 -3.31
N HIS A 82 -13.79 -5.35 -3.02
CA HIS A 82 -13.69 -6.62 -3.74
C HIS A 82 -13.96 -6.50 -5.25
N PRO A 83 -15.03 -5.81 -5.73
CA PRO A 83 -15.23 -5.55 -7.15
C PRO A 83 -14.12 -4.69 -7.77
N LEU A 84 -13.60 -3.70 -7.05
CA LEU A 84 -12.55 -2.80 -7.55
C LEU A 84 -11.21 -3.53 -7.73
N LEU A 85 -10.88 -4.45 -6.83
CA LEU A 85 -9.69 -5.29 -6.96
C LEU A 85 -9.70 -6.13 -8.24
N LYS A 86 -10.87 -6.58 -8.70
CA LYS A 86 -11.00 -7.27 -9.99
C LYS A 86 -10.61 -6.36 -11.16
N GLU A 87 -10.95 -5.08 -11.10
CA GLU A 87 -10.59 -4.10 -12.14
C GLU A 87 -9.09 -3.80 -12.12
N VAL A 88 -8.49 -3.68 -10.93
CA VAL A 88 -7.05 -3.41 -10.76
C VAL A 88 -6.20 -4.60 -11.19
N LEU A 89 -6.58 -5.82 -10.79
CA LEU A 89 -5.81 -7.04 -11.05
C LEU A 89 -6.10 -7.67 -12.42
N GLY A 90 -7.23 -7.33 -13.06
CA GLY A 90 -7.66 -7.90 -14.33
C GLY A 90 -8.21 -9.33 -14.26
N TYR A 91 -8.34 -9.92 -13.06
CA TYR A 91 -8.93 -11.24 -12.85
C TYR A 91 -9.84 -11.31 -11.62
N LYS A 92 -10.69 -12.34 -11.55
CA LYS A 92 -11.58 -12.57 -10.40
C LYS A 92 -10.75 -13.06 -9.21
N ILE A 93 -10.69 -12.26 -8.16
CA ILE A 93 -10.08 -12.63 -6.88
C ILE A 93 -11.11 -13.30 -5.95
N ASP A 94 -10.68 -14.29 -5.18
CA ASP A 94 -11.54 -14.92 -4.16
C ASP A 94 -11.85 -13.95 -3.02
N TYR A 95 -13.04 -14.07 -2.43
CA TYR A 95 -13.50 -13.17 -1.37
C TYR A 95 -12.60 -13.25 -0.12
N HIS A 96 -12.11 -14.42 0.26
CA HIS A 96 -11.21 -14.57 1.41
C HIS A 96 -9.85 -13.93 1.18
N VAL A 97 -9.35 -13.93 -0.06
CA VAL A 97 -8.11 -13.23 -0.42
C VAL A 97 -8.31 -11.72 -0.32
N CYS A 98 -9.42 -11.19 -0.85
CA CYS A 98 -9.77 -9.77 -0.67
C CYS A 98 -9.92 -9.40 0.81
N LEU A 99 -10.60 -10.24 1.60
CA LEU A 99 -10.81 -10.03 3.03
C LEU A 99 -9.47 -9.95 3.78
N TYR A 100 -8.52 -10.82 3.42
CA TYR A 100 -7.18 -10.84 3.99
C TYR A 100 -6.38 -9.58 3.64
N ILE A 101 -6.38 -9.16 2.36
CA ILE A 101 -5.74 -7.90 1.92
C ILE A 101 -6.30 -6.72 2.70
N VAL A 102 -7.62 -6.59 2.78
CA VAL A 102 -8.26 -5.47 3.51
C VAL A 102 -7.92 -5.50 5.00
N ALA A 103 -7.79 -6.69 5.61
CA ALA A 103 -7.36 -6.79 7.00
C ALA A 103 -5.93 -6.30 7.22
N VAL A 104 -5.01 -6.61 6.31
CA VAL A 104 -3.63 -6.08 6.34
C VAL A 104 -3.64 -4.54 6.22
N LEU A 105 -4.39 -3.98 5.28
CA LEU A 105 -4.51 -2.52 5.11
C LEU A 105 -5.08 -1.84 6.35
N GLU A 106 -6.13 -2.41 6.96
CA GLU A 106 -6.75 -1.85 8.16
C GLU A 106 -5.80 -1.91 9.37
N TYR A 107 -5.01 -2.99 9.49
CA TYR A 107 -4.00 -3.12 10.53
C TYR A 107 -2.97 -1.99 10.43
N ILE A 108 -2.39 -1.77 9.24
CA ILE A 108 -1.41 -0.70 9.02
C ILE A 108 -2.03 0.68 9.21
N SER A 109 -3.26 0.88 8.73
CA SER A 109 -4.01 2.12 8.97
C SER A 109 -4.14 2.40 10.47
N ALA A 110 -4.49 1.38 11.26
CA ALA A 110 -4.61 1.51 12.70
C ALA A 110 -3.27 1.80 13.36
N ASP A 111 -2.17 1.23 12.87
CA ASP A 111 -0.84 1.41 13.44
C ASP A 111 -0.28 2.81 13.19
N ILE A 112 -0.42 3.33 11.96
CA ILE A 112 -0.06 4.72 11.63
C ILE A 112 -0.87 5.69 12.50
N LEU A 113 -2.17 5.45 12.67
CA LEU A 113 -3.04 6.28 13.51
C LEU A 113 -2.70 6.17 15.01
N LYS A 114 -2.32 4.97 15.49
CA LYS A 114 -1.80 4.77 16.86
C LYS A 114 -0.57 5.63 17.09
N LEU A 115 0.39 5.53 16.17
CA LEU A 115 1.64 6.27 16.23
C LEU A 115 1.40 7.77 16.21
N ALA A 116 0.61 8.26 15.26
CA ALA A 116 0.30 9.68 15.12
C ALA A 116 -0.35 10.26 16.38
N GLY A 117 -1.26 9.53 17.02
CA GLY A 117 -1.91 9.99 18.25
C GLY A 117 -1.03 9.90 19.50
N ASN A 118 -0.05 8.98 19.52
CA ASN A 118 0.88 8.80 20.64
C ASN A 118 2.19 9.60 20.49
N TYR A 119 2.39 10.32 19.38
CA TYR A 119 3.62 11.07 19.08
C TYR A 119 4.10 11.95 20.25
N VAL A 120 3.18 12.58 20.99
CA VAL A 120 3.50 13.47 22.13
C VAL A 120 3.87 12.70 23.40
N LEU A 121 3.50 11.43 23.50
CA LEU A 121 3.69 10.56 24.66
C LEU A 121 4.87 9.58 24.50
N MET A 122 5.47 9.52 23.30
CA MET A 122 6.60 8.65 23.00
C MET A 122 7.92 9.37 23.22
N ASP A 123 8.91 8.65 23.78
CA ASP A 123 10.29 9.11 23.81
C ASP A 123 10.86 9.17 22.38
N MET A 124 11.77 10.12 22.13
CA MET A 124 12.33 10.35 20.79
C MET A 124 13.04 9.12 20.20
N SER A 125 13.62 8.24 21.02
CA SER A 125 14.26 7.00 20.56
C SER A 125 13.27 6.00 19.99
N ASP A 126 12.11 5.87 20.65
CA ASP A 126 11.09 4.88 20.31
C ASP A 126 10.33 5.32 19.06
N LEU A 127 10.03 6.61 18.98
CA LEU A 127 9.48 7.24 17.79
C LEU A 127 10.42 7.11 16.60
N MET A 128 11.71 7.39 16.75
CA MET A 128 12.68 7.29 15.66
C MET A 128 12.79 5.86 15.13
N SER A 129 12.85 4.88 16.03
CA SER A 129 12.93 3.47 15.66
C SER A 129 11.68 3.02 14.90
N LEU A 130 10.48 3.44 15.33
CA LEU A 130 9.24 3.06 14.68
C LEU A 130 8.98 3.81 13.36
N LEU A 131 9.37 5.08 13.28
CA LEU A 131 9.32 5.85 12.03
C LEU A 131 10.29 5.28 11.00
N GLN A 132 11.48 4.85 11.40
CA GLN A 132 12.42 4.17 10.51
C GLN A 132 11.82 2.89 9.94
N VAL A 133 11.20 2.06 10.79
CA VAL A 133 10.53 0.84 10.35
C VAL A 133 9.40 1.14 9.35
N LEU A 134 8.60 2.20 9.58
CA LEU A 134 7.57 2.59 8.61
C LEU A 134 8.17 3.15 7.32
N MET A 135 9.22 3.96 7.41
CA MET A 135 9.93 4.46 6.23
C MET A 135 10.49 3.29 5.41
N ASP A 136 11.16 2.32 6.04
CA ASP A 136 11.67 1.12 5.39
C ASP A 136 10.58 0.28 4.70
N MET A 137 9.30 0.41 5.09
CA MET A 137 8.17 -0.23 4.42
C MET A 137 7.73 0.52 3.16
N PHE A 138 7.80 1.86 3.17
CA PHE A 138 7.36 2.72 2.06
C PHE A 138 8.50 3.12 1.10
N ASP A 139 9.76 2.95 1.50
CA ASP A 139 10.95 3.29 0.69
C ASP A 139 11.33 2.19 -0.32
N GLN A 140 10.69 1.03 -0.27
CA GLN A 140 11.01 -0.11 -1.16
C GLN A 140 10.52 0.06 -2.61
N ASP A 141 9.85 1.16 -2.95
CA ASP A 141 9.33 1.40 -4.30
C ASP A 141 10.42 1.66 -5.35
N GLU A 142 11.67 1.97 -4.97
CA GLU A 142 12.78 2.06 -5.94
C GLU A 142 13.33 0.68 -6.38
N ASP A 143 13.23 -0.36 -5.56
CA ASP A 143 13.81 -1.70 -5.86
C ASP A 143 12.77 -2.78 -6.23
N ILE A 144 11.51 -2.64 -5.78
CA ILE A 144 10.47 -3.66 -5.99
C ILE A 144 10.03 -3.78 -7.46
N GLY A 145 10.20 -2.72 -8.26
CA GLY A 145 9.89 -2.71 -9.69
C GLY A 145 10.76 -3.67 -10.52
N LEU A 146 11.91 -4.09 -10.00
CA LEU A 146 12.89 -4.88 -10.76
C LEU A 146 12.85 -6.39 -10.45
N VAL A 147 12.24 -6.81 -9.33
CA VAL A 147 12.43 -8.18 -8.80
C VAL A 147 11.28 -9.15 -9.17
N SER A 148 10.17 -8.67 -9.73
CA SER A 148 9.02 -9.53 -10.07
C SER A 148 8.95 -9.95 -11.55
N GLN A 149 10.10 -10.12 -12.22
CA GLN A 149 10.21 -10.76 -13.55
C GLN A 149 11.18 -11.95 -13.60
N CYS A 150 11.52 -12.56 -12.46
CA CYS A 150 12.31 -13.80 -12.46
C CYS A 150 11.41 -15.01 -12.15
N THR A 151 10.62 -15.43 -13.14
CA THR A 151 10.27 -16.85 -13.23
C THR A 151 11.57 -17.63 -13.46
N GLU A 152 11.87 -18.51 -12.51
CA GLU A 152 12.75 -19.68 -12.60
C GLU A 152 14.02 -19.53 -13.46
N GLU A 153 15.19 -19.63 -12.83
CA GLU A 153 16.42 -19.96 -13.54
C GLU A 153 16.29 -21.31 -14.27
N PRO A 154 16.48 -21.33 -15.59
CA PRO A 154 17.41 -22.26 -16.17
C PRO A 154 18.64 -21.48 -16.64
N SER A 155 19.80 -21.96 -16.24
CA SER A 155 21.10 -21.61 -16.79
C SER A 155 21.05 -21.28 -18.29
N SER A 156 21.11 -20.01 -18.66
CA SER A 156 21.73 -19.58 -19.91
C SER A 156 22.14 -18.12 -19.83
N SER A 157 23.43 -17.86 -20.00
CA SER A 157 23.94 -16.60 -20.54
C SER A 157 23.03 -16.16 -21.70
N GLY A 158 22.23 -15.11 -21.51
CA GLY A 158 21.26 -14.67 -22.51
C GLY A 158 21.22 -13.15 -22.56
N GLU A 159 21.95 -12.59 -23.51
CA GLU A 159 21.83 -11.21 -23.96
C GLU A 159 20.34 -10.90 -24.21
N LEU A 160 19.80 -9.87 -23.54
CA LEU A 160 18.40 -9.44 -23.70
C LEU A 160 18.10 -9.28 -25.20
N THR A 161 17.03 -9.92 -25.67
CA THR A 161 16.68 -9.78 -27.09
C THR A 161 16.14 -8.37 -27.34
N TYR A 162 16.25 -7.90 -28.59
CA TYR A 162 15.66 -6.62 -28.99
C TYR A 162 14.16 -6.54 -28.65
N ASP A 163 13.44 -7.65 -28.73
CA ASP A 163 12.03 -7.74 -28.38
C ASP A 163 11.76 -7.56 -26.87
N ASP A 164 12.67 -8.01 -26.01
CA ASP A 164 12.58 -7.81 -24.56
C ASP A 164 12.85 -6.35 -24.19
N LEU A 165 13.87 -5.74 -24.82
CA LEU A 165 14.19 -4.31 -24.64
C LEU A 165 13.02 -3.42 -25.09
N VAL A 166 12.41 -3.71 -26.23
CA VAL A 166 11.26 -2.95 -26.73
C VAL A 166 10.06 -3.10 -25.78
N ARG A 167 9.82 -4.29 -25.23
CA ARG A 167 8.73 -4.49 -24.25
C ARG A 167 8.98 -3.74 -22.95
N LEU A 168 10.22 -3.72 -22.48
CA LEU A 168 10.62 -2.97 -21.28
C LEU A 168 10.42 -1.46 -21.50
N GLU A 169 10.93 -0.93 -22.62
CA GLU A 169 10.81 0.48 -22.98
C GLU A 169 9.33 0.92 -23.10
N ILE A 170 8.49 0.10 -23.73
CA ILE A 170 7.03 0.36 -23.83
C ILE A 170 6.37 0.37 -22.44
N ALA A 171 6.81 -0.50 -21.52
CA ALA A 171 6.28 -0.55 -20.17
C ALA A 171 6.68 0.70 -19.36
N GLU A 172 7.93 1.12 -19.48
CA GLU A 172 8.48 2.34 -18.86
C GLU A 172 7.78 3.60 -19.40
N GLU A 173 7.63 3.74 -20.71
CA GLU A 173 6.91 4.86 -21.33
C GLU A 173 5.46 4.92 -20.83
N ARG A 174 4.77 3.78 -20.76
CA ARG A 174 3.40 3.70 -20.24
C ARG A 174 3.32 4.10 -18.76
N GLN A 175 4.34 3.81 -17.97
CA GLN A 175 4.40 4.22 -16.57
C GLN A 175 4.61 5.72 -16.45
N TYR A 176 5.58 6.28 -17.18
CA TYR A 176 5.84 7.71 -17.24
C TYR A 176 4.59 8.51 -17.61
N LEU A 177 3.82 8.05 -18.61
CA LEU A 177 2.57 8.71 -19.01
C LEU A 177 1.50 8.69 -17.90
N ARG A 178 1.42 7.62 -17.10
CA ARG A 178 0.48 7.55 -15.97
C ARG A 178 0.86 8.52 -14.86
N GLU A 179 2.13 8.61 -14.53
CA GLU A 179 2.65 9.54 -13.51
C GLU A 179 2.42 10.98 -13.95
N LEU A 180 2.68 11.29 -15.22
CA LEU A 180 2.43 12.62 -15.78
C LEU A 180 0.94 12.98 -15.77
N ASP A 181 0.04 12.05 -16.10
CA ASP A 181 -1.41 12.26 -16.00
C ASP A 181 -1.86 12.50 -14.55
N LEU A 182 -1.26 11.81 -13.58
CA LEU A 182 -1.52 12.03 -12.16
C LEU A 182 -1.08 13.43 -11.72
N ILE A 183 0.14 13.84 -12.08
CA ILE A 183 0.65 15.20 -11.83
C ILE A 183 -0.30 16.23 -12.45
N ILE A 184 -0.73 16.01 -13.69
CA ILE A 184 -1.70 16.88 -14.34
C ILE A 184 -3.01 16.89 -13.56
N LYS A 185 -3.59 15.76 -13.16
CA LYS A 185 -4.86 15.74 -12.42
C LYS A 185 -4.79 16.46 -11.08
N VAL A 186 -3.72 16.22 -10.32
CA VAL A 186 -3.51 16.79 -8.98
C VAL A 186 -3.25 18.29 -9.08
N PHE A 187 -2.35 18.69 -9.95
CA PHE A 187 -1.86 20.07 -9.97
C PHE A 187 -2.59 20.97 -10.96
N ARG A 188 -3.13 20.45 -12.08
CA ARG A 188 -3.82 21.29 -13.08
C ARG A 188 -5.09 21.89 -12.53
N HIS A 189 -5.86 21.15 -11.72
CA HIS A 189 -7.05 21.73 -11.07
C HIS A 189 -6.63 22.82 -10.07
N HIS A 190 -5.59 22.58 -9.28
CA HIS A 190 -5.07 23.55 -8.33
C HIS A 190 -4.53 24.82 -9.02
N PHE A 191 -3.78 24.67 -10.12
CA PHE A 191 -3.22 25.80 -10.88
C PHE A 191 -4.25 26.58 -11.71
N LEU A 192 -5.30 25.94 -12.20
CA LEU A 192 -6.37 26.62 -12.96
C LEU A 192 -7.34 27.39 -12.06
N PHE A 193 -7.55 26.96 -10.82
CA PHE A 193 -8.54 27.56 -9.91
C PHE A 193 -7.93 28.48 -8.83
N ASN A 194 -6.63 28.38 -8.54
CA ASN A 194 -5.94 29.29 -7.61
C ASN A 194 -4.96 30.22 -8.34
N ASN A 195 -5.47 31.34 -8.89
CA ASN A 195 -4.67 32.39 -9.53
C ASN A 195 -3.76 33.20 -8.57
N LYS A 196 -3.70 32.83 -7.28
CA LYS A 196 -2.94 33.54 -6.23
C LYS A 196 -1.68 32.81 -5.76
N ILE A 197 -1.36 31.64 -6.32
CA ILE A 197 -0.18 30.86 -5.88
C ILE A 197 1.13 31.59 -6.21
N PHE A 198 1.12 32.46 -7.23
CA PHE A 198 2.31 33.16 -7.71
C PHE A 198 2.32 34.67 -7.45
N THR A 199 1.48 35.21 -6.56
CA THR A 199 1.62 36.62 -6.15
C THR A 199 2.82 36.77 -5.21
N PRO A 200 3.84 37.59 -5.56
CA PRO A 200 4.95 37.85 -4.65
C PRO A 200 4.43 38.57 -3.40
N GLN A 201 4.96 38.21 -2.23
CA GLN A 201 4.71 38.90 -0.96
C GLN A 201 5.28 40.32 -0.98
#